data_AF-R2PXA6-F1
#
_entry.id   AF-R2PXA6-F1
#
_cell.length_a   1.000
_cell.length_b   1.000
_cell.length_c   1.000
_cell.angle_alpha   90.00
_cell.angle_beta   90.00
_cell.angle_gamma   90.00
#
_symmetry.space_group_name_H-M   'P 1'
#
loop_
_entity.id
_entity.type
_entity.pdbx_description
1 polymer ?
#
loop_
_entity_poly.entity_id
_entity_poly.type
_entity_poly.pdbx_seq_one_letter_code
_entity_poly.pdbx_strand_id
1 'polypeptide(L)'
;MGESLIKKIFKLMLKLLLLVLLIGMVALGVRNYFILKDVHKYDEVVATAVEKYGIPEYKNLASAIIYTESKGRSIDLMQSSESRYGEAGQIENRSESIDAGVSFLAQSLEAAKEAGCDLDTGIQAYNFGLDYIDYVAENGGKNSLKLAESYSKEVLAPQLGNAEQTTYRYWGIFSLFYNGGFLYHNGGNIFYAKNVQWNQWKYQTTNFLF
;
A
#
# COMPACT_ATOMS: atom_id res chain seq x y z
N MET A 1 -48.85 20.59 -19.62
CA MET A 1 -47.67 20.78 -20.49
C MET A 1 -46.72 19.62 -20.24
N GLY A 2 -46.59 18.68 -21.19
CA GLY A 2 -45.83 17.44 -20.99
C GLY A 2 -44.32 17.68 -20.89
N GLU A 3 -43.63 16.86 -20.12
CA GLU A 3 -42.17 16.91 -20.03
C GLU A 3 -41.54 16.61 -21.41
N SER A 4 -40.65 17.50 -21.89
CA SER A 4 -39.98 17.36 -23.18
C SER A 4 -39.20 16.04 -23.28
N LEU A 5 -39.18 15.43 -24.46
CA LEU A 5 -38.43 14.20 -24.74
C LEU A 5 -36.95 14.27 -24.29
N ILE A 6 -36.30 15.42 -24.50
CA ILE A 6 -34.91 15.67 -24.08
C ILE A 6 -34.74 15.50 -22.56
N LYS A 7 -35.62 16.09 -21.75
CA LYS A 7 -35.59 15.95 -20.28
C LYS A 7 -35.80 14.49 -19.83
N LYS A 8 -36.65 13.73 -20.52
CA LYS A 8 -36.85 12.29 -20.24
C LYS A 8 -35.59 11.48 -20.54
N ILE A 9 -34.95 11.73 -21.69
CA ILE A 9 -33.69 11.07 -22.08
C ILE A 9 -32.59 11.41 -21.06
N PHE A 10 -32.45 12.68 -20.69
CA PHE A 10 -31.46 13.11 -19.69
C PHE A 10 -31.67 12.42 -18.34
N LYS A 11 -32.91 12.37 -17.83
CA LYS A 11 -33.24 11.64 -16.58
C LYS A 11 -32.92 10.15 -16.67
N LEU A 12 -33.18 9.53 -17.82
CA LEU A 12 -32.83 8.12 -18.04
C LEU A 12 -31.32 7.92 -18.02
N MET A 13 -30.55 8.74 -18.74
CA MET A 13 -29.09 8.70 -18.73
C MET A 13 -28.51 8.89 -17.33
N LEU A 14 -29.04 9.84 -16.55
CA LEU A 14 -28.63 10.07 -15.17
C LEU A 14 -28.92 8.85 -14.28
N LYS A 15 -30.11 8.23 -14.41
CA LYS A 15 -30.44 7.00 -13.67
C LYS A 15 -29.50 5.84 -14.03
N LEU A 16 -29.17 5.67 -15.31
CA LEU A 16 -28.23 4.64 -15.76
C LEU A 16 -26.82 4.90 -15.22
N LEU A 17 -26.36 6.15 -15.23
CA LEU A 17 -25.07 6.52 -14.63
C LEU A 17 -25.03 6.19 -13.14
N LEU A 18 -26.07 6.58 -12.39
CA LEU A 18 -26.17 6.27 -10.96
C LEU A 18 -26.21 4.76 -10.69
N LEU A 19 -26.89 3.99 -11.54
CA LEU A 19 -26.92 2.53 -11.44
C LEU A 19 -25.54 1.92 -11.68
N VAL A 20 -24.81 2.38 -12.70
CA VAL A 20 -23.44 1.93 -12.97
C VAL A 20 -22.50 2.26 -11.81
N LEU A 21 -22.61 3.47 -11.25
CA LEU A 21 -21.84 3.86 -10.07
C LEU A 21 -22.17 3.00 -8.84
N LEU A 22 -23.45 2.70 -8.62
CA LEU A 22 -23.88 1.82 -7.54
C LEU A 22 -23.33 0.40 -7.70
N ILE A 23 -23.43 -0.18 -8.89
CA ILE A 23 -22.87 -1.51 -9.19
C ILE A 23 -21.36 -1.51 -8.96
N GLY A 24 -20.66 -0.46 -9.41
CA GLY A 24 -19.23 -0.29 -9.18
C GLY A 24 -18.87 -0.26 -7.69
N MET A 25 -19.60 0.53 -6.89
CA MET A 25 -19.40 0.60 -5.43
C MET A 25 -19.64 -0.76 -4.76
N VAL A 26 -20.71 -1.46 -5.12
CA VAL A 26 -21.01 -2.80 -4.58
C VAL A 26 -19.92 -3.80 -4.96
N ALA A 27 -19.49 -3.82 -6.21
CA ALA A 27 -18.42 -4.71 -6.68
C ALA A 27 -17.09 -4.44 -5.95
N LEU A 28 -16.73 -3.17 -5.75
CA LEU A 28 -15.57 -2.79 -4.95
C LEU A 28 -15.72 -3.22 -3.48
N GLY A 29 -16.90 -3.06 -2.89
CA GLY A 29 -17.19 -3.51 -1.53
C GLY A 29 -17.00 -5.02 -1.37
N VAL A 30 -17.61 -5.81 -2.25
CA VAL A 30 -17.48 -7.28 -2.27
C VAL A 30 -16.03 -7.70 -2.47
N ARG A 31 -15.32 -7.09 -3.41
CA ARG A 31 -13.89 -7.35 -3.61
C ARG A 31 -13.09 -7.07 -2.34
N ASN A 32 -13.30 -5.93 -1.69
CA ASN A 32 -12.59 -5.58 -0.45
C ASN A 32 -12.90 -6.57 0.66
N TYR A 33 -14.16 -6.97 0.82
CA TYR A 33 -14.58 -7.97 1.82
C TYR A 33 -13.81 -9.29 1.65
N PHE A 34 -13.71 -9.82 0.44
CA PHE A 34 -12.97 -11.08 0.22
C PHE A 34 -11.47 -10.94 0.47
N ILE A 35 -10.86 -9.80 0.12
CA ILE A 35 -9.45 -9.55 0.43
C ILE A 35 -9.23 -9.49 1.95
N LEU A 36 -10.07 -8.74 2.66
CA LEU A 36 -9.98 -8.63 4.11
C LEU A 36 -10.18 -9.98 4.79
N LYS A 37 -11.14 -10.78 4.32
CA LYS A 37 -11.34 -12.16 4.77
C LYS A 37 -10.08 -13.02 4.59
N ASP A 38 -9.37 -12.86 3.47
CA ASP A 38 -8.12 -13.57 3.23
C ASP A 38 -7.00 -13.09 4.16
N VAL A 39 -6.92 -11.79 4.45
CA VAL A 39 -5.93 -11.20 5.37
C VAL A 39 -6.17 -11.62 6.82
N HIS A 40 -7.43 -11.62 7.28
CA HIS A 40 -7.78 -11.99 8.66
C HIS A 40 -7.42 -13.43 9.05
N LYS A 41 -7.22 -14.33 8.07
CA LYS A 41 -6.72 -15.69 8.31
C LYS A 41 -5.35 -15.71 9.00
N TYR A 42 -4.59 -14.62 8.92
CA TYR A 42 -3.23 -14.54 9.43
C TYR A 42 -3.12 -13.74 10.74
N ASP A 43 -4.23 -13.31 11.33
CA ASP A 43 -4.24 -12.42 12.50
C ASP A 43 -3.44 -12.95 13.69
N GLU A 44 -3.52 -14.25 13.97
CA GLU A 44 -2.78 -14.88 15.08
C GLU A 44 -1.27 -14.96 14.78
N VAL A 45 -0.90 -15.28 13.53
CA VAL A 45 0.50 -15.36 13.10
C VAL A 45 1.12 -13.97 13.09
N VAL A 46 0.39 -12.97 12.61
CA VAL A 46 0.81 -11.56 12.67
C VAL A 46 0.95 -11.10 14.12
N ALA A 47 -0.02 -11.39 14.99
CA ALA A 47 0.06 -11.06 16.42
C ALA A 47 1.33 -11.65 17.06
N THR A 48 1.61 -12.93 16.79
CA THR A 48 2.81 -13.60 17.30
C THR A 48 4.09 -12.93 16.77
N ALA A 49 4.13 -12.57 15.49
CA ALA A 49 5.30 -11.94 14.88
C ALA A 49 5.54 -10.52 15.43
N VAL A 50 4.50 -9.69 15.57
CA VAL A 50 4.70 -8.32 16.09
C VAL A 50 5.14 -8.30 17.55
N GLU A 51 4.67 -9.26 18.36
CA GLU A 51 5.16 -9.46 19.72
C GLU A 51 6.65 -9.87 19.73
N LYS A 52 7.03 -10.82 18.87
CA LYS A 52 8.43 -11.28 18.72
C LYS A 52 9.39 -10.12 18.41
N TYR A 53 8.98 -9.16 17.60
CA TYR A 53 9.82 -8.03 17.17
C TYR A 53 9.56 -6.74 17.95
N GLY A 54 8.81 -6.79 19.05
CA GLY A 54 8.64 -5.65 19.97
C GLY A 54 7.82 -4.49 19.40
N ILE A 55 6.92 -4.76 18.44
CA ILE A 55 6.03 -3.78 17.80
C ILE A 55 4.53 -4.16 17.89
N PRO A 56 4.02 -4.63 19.05
CA PRO A 56 2.67 -5.19 19.16
C PRO A 56 1.55 -4.21 18.77
N GLU A 57 1.74 -2.91 19.01
CA GLU A 57 0.81 -1.84 18.61
C GLU A 57 0.64 -1.73 17.08
N TYR A 58 1.58 -2.28 16.31
CA TYR A 58 1.59 -2.27 14.85
C TYR A 58 1.00 -3.53 14.22
N LYS A 59 0.31 -4.40 14.98
CA LYS A 59 -0.43 -5.58 14.42
C LYS A 59 -1.28 -5.21 13.21
N ASN A 60 -2.12 -4.17 13.35
CA ASN A 60 -3.03 -3.74 12.28
C ASN A 60 -2.27 -3.19 11.07
N LEU A 61 -1.11 -2.56 11.30
CA LEU A 61 -0.25 -2.04 10.24
C LEU A 61 0.37 -3.20 9.46
N ALA A 62 0.87 -4.23 10.13
CA ALA A 62 1.40 -5.44 9.49
C ALA A 62 0.32 -6.16 8.64
N SER A 63 -0.92 -6.31 9.15
CA SER A 63 -2.04 -6.84 8.36
C SER A 63 -2.37 -5.97 7.14
N ALA A 64 -2.24 -4.64 7.26
CA ALA A 64 -2.43 -3.72 6.15
C ALA A 64 -1.32 -3.80 5.09
N ILE A 65 -0.10 -4.15 5.48
CA ILE A 65 0.99 -4.47 4.55
C ILE A 65 0.66 -5.77 3.79
N ILE A 66 0.22 -6.84 4.46
CA ILE A 66 -0.23 -8.07 3.77
C ILE A 66 -1.34 -7.78 2.75
N TYR A 67 -2.30 -6.93 3.13
CA TYR A 67 -3.33 -6.45 2.20
C TYR A 67 -2.69 -5.80 0.98
N THR A 68 -1.78 -4.86 1.20
CA THR A 68 -1.17 -4.02 0.16
C THR A 68 -0.34 -4.86 -0.82
N GLU A 69 0.47 -5.77 -0.29
CA GLU A 69 1.41 -6.59 -1.05
C GLU A 69 0.71 -7.71 -1.83
N SER A 70 0.00 -8.58 -1.12
CA SER A 70 -0.47 -9.84 -1.70
C SER A 70 -1.99 -10.00 -1.71
N LYS A 71 -2.73 -9.06 -1.11
CA LYS A 71 -4.15 -9.23 -0.80
C LYS A 71 -4.44 -10.50 0.01
N GLY A 72 -3.45 -11.02 0.75
CA GLY A 72 -3.56 -12.27 1.53
C GLY A 72 -3.48 -13.57 0.70
N ARG A 73 -3.08 -13.50 -0.58
CA ARG A 73 -3.22 -14.64 -1.52
C ARG A 73 -1.89 -15.27 -1.98
N SER A 74 -0.77 -14.57 -1.83
CA SER A 74 0.55 -15.07 -2.19
C SER A 74 1.06 -16.10 -1.17
N ILE A 75 2.14 -16.80 -1.53
CA ILE A 75 2.98 -17.52 -0.56
C ILE A 75 3.83 -16.50 0.20
N ASP A 76 4.50 -15.61 -0.53
CA ASP A 76 5.17 -14.45 0.04
C ASP A 76 4.15 -13.32 0.29
N LEU A 77 3.44 -13.44 1.41
CA LEU A 77 2.33 -12.56 1.84
C LEU A 77 2.71 -11.09 2.00
N MET A 78 3.89 -10.80 2.52
CA MET A 78 4.41 -9.46 2.77
C MET A 78 5.48 -9.02 1.75
N GLN A 79 5.68 -9.80 0.68
CA GLN A 79 6.71 -9.57 -0.35
C GLN A 79 8.07 -9.27 0.29
N SER A 80 8.48 -10.13 1.21
CA SER A 80 9.67 -9.96 2.07
C SER A 80 10.87 -10.80 1.61
N SER A 81 10.76 -11.46 0.45
CA SER A 81 11.88 -12.21 -0.13
C SER A 81 13.09 -11.31 -0.39
N GLU A 82 12.91 -10.15 -1.02
CA GLU A 82 14.01 -9.24 -1.34
C GLU A 82 14.71 -8.70 -0.08
N SER A 83 13.97 -8.37 0.98
CA SER A 83 14.58 -7.87 2.22
C SER A 83 15.33 -8.95 3.01
N ARG A 84 14.93 -10.22 2.85
CA ARG A 84 15.56 -11.34 3.56
C ARG A 84 16.69 -12.01 2.78
N TYR A 85 16.52 -12.17 1.47
CA TYR A 85 17.38 -12.98 0.62
C TYR A 85 18.08 -12.18 -0.48
N GLY A 86 17.73 -10.91 -0.67
CA GLY A 86 18.25 -10.06 -1.75
C GLY A 86 17.64 -10.35 -3.12
N GLU A 87 16.77 -11.37 -3.23
CA GLU A 87 16.12 -11.78 -4.47
C GLU A 87 14.65 -12.13 -4.23
N ALA A 88 13.81 -11.86 -5.24
CA ALA A 88 12.38 -12.14 -5.17
C ALA A 88 12.07 -13.64 -5.26
N GLY A 89 10.98 -14.07 -4.63
CA GLY A 89 10.41 -15.41 -4.81
C GLY A 89 11.13 -16.55 -4.06
N GLN A 90 11.94 -16.21 -3.06
CA GLN A 90 12.69 -17.18 -2.25
C GLN A 90 11.88 -17.76 -1.08
N ILE A 91 10.84 -17.05 -0.62
CA ILE A 91 10.00 -17.51 0.50
C ILE A 91 9.00 -18.56 0.03
N GLU A 92 9.10 -19.76 0.61
CA GLU A 92 8.27 -20.93 0.24
C GLU A 92 7.07 -21.15 1.16
N ASN A 93 6.99 -20.45 2.30
CA ASN A 93 5.85 -20.56 3.21
C ASN A 93 5.39 -19.20 3.76
N ARG A 94 4.10 -19.13 4.08
CA ARG A 94 3.43 -17.89 4.49
C ARG A 94 3.88 -17.35 5.84
N SER A 95 4.18 -18.24 6.79
CA SER A 95 4.63 -17.84 8.13
C SER A 95 6.00 -17.20 8.10
N GLU A 96 6.90 -17.71 7.27
CA GLU A 96 8.22 -17.10 7.01
C GLU A 96 8.09 -15.71 6.38
N SER A 97 7.16 -15.54 5.43
CA SER A 97 6.89 -14.21 4.86
C SER A 97 6.46 -13.19 5.91
N ILE A 98 5.57 -13.59 6.80
CA ILE A 98 5.10 -12.75 7.91
C ILE A 98 6.24 -12.47 8.89
N ASP A 99 7.02 -13.47 9.27
CA ASP A 99 8.14 -13.31 10.19
C ASP A 99 9.19 -12.33 9.64
N ALA A 100 9.63 -12.54 8.40
CA ALA A 100 10.60 -11.69 7.72
C ALA A 100 10.05 -10.28 7.47
N GLY A 101 8.81 -10.17 7.03
CA GLY A 101 8.16 -8.88 6.77
C GLY A 101 7.98 -8.07 8.05
N VAL A 102 7.50 -8.67 9.14
CA VAL A 102 7.35 -7.98 10.42
C VAL A 102 8.71 -7.60 11.02
N SER A 103 9.74 -8.45 10.85
CA SER A 103 11.12 -8.10 11.22
C SER A 103 11.61 -6.84 10.50
N PHE A 104 11.40 -6.77 9.18
CA PHE A 104 11.83 -5.62 8.38
C PHE A 104 11.00 -4.36 8.68
N LEU A 105 9.70 -4.51 8.94
CA LEU A 105 8.86 -3.41 9.41
C LEU A 105 9.38 -2.85 10.74
N ALA A 106 9.67 -3.70 11.72
CA ALA A 106 10.21 -3.25 13.01
C ALA A 106 11.51 -2.46 12.82
N GLN A 107 12.40 -2.96 11.95
CA GLN A 107 13.64 -2.28 11.59
C GLN A 107 13.39 -0.91 10.94
N SER A 108 12.46 -0.81 9.99
CA SER A 108 12.19 0.45 9.29
C SER A 108 11.53 1.50 10.20
N LEU A 109 10.64 1.07 11.11
CA LEU A 109 10.01 1.94 12.08
C LEU A 109 11.00 2.47 13.12
N GLU A 110 11.87 1.62 13.65
CA GLU A 110 12.88 2.06 14.62
C GLU A 110 13.92 2.98 13.98
N ALA A 111 14.42 2.65 12.77
CA ALA A 111 15.35 3.50 12.05
C ALA A 111 14.76 4.89 11.73
N ALA A 112 13.48 4.95 11.33
CA ALA A 112 12.80 6.22 11.11
C ALA A 112 12.69 7.03 12.40
N LYS A 113 12.37 6.39 13.52
CA LYS A 113 12.30 7.02 14.84
C LYS A 113 13.66 7.54 15.31
N GLU A 114 14.73 6.76 15.15
CA GLU A 114 16.10 7.17 15.49
C GLU A 114 16.59 8.34 14.64
N ALA A 115 16.22 8.38 13.36
CA ALA A 115 16.50 9.50 12.46
C ALA A 115 15.61 10.74 12.69
N GLY A 116 14.71 10.71 13.68
CA GLY A 116 13.77 11.81 13.97
C GLY A 116 12.70 12.01 12.89
N CYS A 117 12.41 10.98 12.10
CA CYS A 117 11.39 10.99 11.05
C CYS A 117 10.02 10.54 11.56
N ASP A 118 8.97 10.87 10.80
CA ASP A 118 7.61 10.41 11.09
C ASP A 118 7.39 8.92 10.78
N LEU A 119 6.31 8.35 11.34
CA LEU A 119 5.93 6.96 11.14
C LEU A 119 5.79 6.60 9.64
N ASP A 120 5.24 7.54 8.86
CA ASP A 120 5.01 7.35 7.43
C ASP A 120 6.31 7.17 6.65
N THR A 121 7.43 7.71 7.15
CA THR A 121 8.76 7.45 6.60
C THR A 121 9.15 5.99 6.76
N GLY A 122 8.98 5.41 7.95
CA GLY A 122 9.24 3.98 8.19
C GLY A 122 8.33 3.05 7.38
N ILE A 123 7.06 3.43 7.19
CA ILE A 123 6.13 2.69 6.33
C ILE A 123 6.57 2.77 4.86
N GLN A 124 6.93 3.96 4.36
CA GLN A 124 7.37 4.12 2.97
C GLN A 124 8.71 3.41 2.71
N ALA A 125 9.62 3.41 3.70
CA ALA A 125 10.90 2.71 3.66
C ALA A 125 10.74 1.18 3.57
N TYR A 126 9.61 0.62 4.02
CA TYR A 126 9.29 -0.80 3.77
C TYR A 126 9.29 -1.11 2.25
N ASN A 127 8.84 -0.17 1.42
CA ASN A 127 8.80 -0.34 -0.03
C ASN A 127 10.04 0.21 -0.77
N PHE A 128 10.64 1.30 -0.27
CA PHE A 128 11.78 1.94 -0.92
C PHE A 128 13.15 1.47 -0.42
N GLY A 129 13.19 0.71 0.67
CA GLY A 129 14.41 0.42 1.40
C GLY A 129 14.72 1.49 2.45
N LEU A 130 15.63 1.15 3.36
CA LEU A 130 15.97 1.97 4.53
C LEU A 130 16.68 3.29 4.16
N ASP A 131 17.39 3.34 3.02
CA ASP A 131 18.08 4.55 2.54
C ASP A 131 17.10 5.73 2.31
N TYR A 132 15.81 5.46 2.13
CA TYR A 132 14.79 6.51 2.06
C TYR A 132 14.66 7.31 3.36
N ILE A 133 15.00 6.71 4.51
CA ILE A 133 14.90 7.36 5.81
C ILE A 133 15.88 8.53 5.90
N ASP A 134 17.13 8.33 5.49
CA ASP A 134 18.15 9.39 5.46
C ASP A 134 17.72 10.53 4.52
N TYR A 135 17.20 10.17 3.35
CA TYR A 135 16.67 11.15 2.41
C TYR A 135 15.55 12.00 3.03
N VAL A 136 14.64 11.41 3.80
CA VAL A 136 13.58 12.19 4.48
C VAL A 136 14.12 13.00 5.66
N ALA A 137 15.08 12.46 6.42
CA ALA A 137 15.71 13.17 7.54
C ALA A 137 16.39 14.47 7.06
N GLU A 138 17.11 14.42 5.94
CA GLU A 138 17.74 15.58 5.29
C GLU A 138 16.72 16.59 4.74
N ASN A 139 15.47 16.15 4.52
CA ASN A 139 14.40 16.94 3.93
C ASN A 139 13.26 17.27 4.93
N GLY A 140 13.59 17.37 6.21
CA GLY A 140 12.70 17.88 7.25
C GLY A 140 11.95 16.81 8.06
N GLY A 141 12.35 15.55 7.95
CA GLY A 141 11.93 14.46 8.82
C GLY A 141 10.47 14.04 8.67
N LYS A 142 9.82 14.39 7.55
CA LYS A 142 8.41 14.04 7.30
C LYS A 142 8.20 13.51 5.90
N ASN A 143 7.62 12.32 5.79
CA ASN A 143 7.27 11.75 4.50
C ASN A 143 6.20 12.61 3.78
N SER A 144 6.30 12.71 2.46
CA SER A 144 5.28 13.33 1.63
C SER A 144 5.28 12.72 0.23
N LEU A 145 4.17 12.80 -0.50
CA LEU A 145 4.13 12.31 -1.89
C LEU A 145 5.17 12.99 -2.78
N LYS A 146 5.46 14.28 -2.52
CA LYS A 146 6.48 15.03 -3.24
C LYS A 146 7.88 14.48 -2.98
N LEU A 147 8.21 14.17 -1.72
CA LEU A 147 9.51 13.57 -1.38
C LEU A 147 9.62 12.15 -1.91
N ALA A 148 8.57 11.33 -1.75
CA ALA A 148 8.53 9.97 -2.24
C ALA A 148 8.68 9.91 -3.77
N GLU A 149 8.04 10.83 -4.51
CA GLU A 149 8.18 10.95 -5.96
C GLU A 149 9.58 11.41 -6.35
N SER A 150 10.15 12.39 -5.63
CA SER A 150 11.51 12.88 -5.90
C SER A 150 12.54 11.77 -5.69
N TYR A 151 12.45 11.02 -4.59
CA TYR A 151 13.32 9.88 -4.32
C TYR A 151 13.16 8.77 -5.36
N SER A 152 11.90 8.40 -5.67
CA SER A 152 11.57 7.41 -6.70
C SER A 152 12.21 7.74 -8.04
N LYS A 153 12.09 9.01 -8.47
CA LYS A 153 12.54 9.51 -9.77
C LYS A 153 14.05 9.71 -9.87
N GLU A 154 14.65 10.33 -8.85
CA GLU A 154 16.02 10.84 -8.92
C GLU A 154 17.05 9.89 -8.28
N VAL A 155 16.62 8.99 -7.40
CA VAL A 155 17.52 8.07 -6.68
C VAL A 155 17.22 6.62 -7.07
N LEU A 156 16.04 6.13 -6.71
CA LEU A 156 15.73 4.70 -6.78
C LEU A 156 15.62 4.18 -8.22
N ALA A 157 14.87 4.87 -9.08
CA ALA A 157 14.70 4.46 -10.47
C ALA A 157 16.04 4.38 -11.24
N PRO A 158 16.92 5.42 -11.21
CA PRO A 158 18.24 5.33 -11.83
C PRO A 158 19.12 4.23 -11.25
N GLN A 159 19.16 4.09 -9.92
CA GLN A 159 19.96 3.07 -9.23
C GLN A 159 19.59 1.64 -9.66
N LEU A 160 18.31 1.42 -9.97
CA LEU A 160 17.78 0.13 -10.40
C LEU A 160 17.61 0.03 -11.92
N GLY A 161 18.27 0.91 -12.70
CA GLY A 161 18.41 0.76 -14.16
C GLY A 161 17.40 1.52 -15.02
N ASN A 162 16.63 2.45 -14.45
CA ASN A 162 15.73 3.35 -15.18
C ASN A 162 16.27 4.80 -15.19
N ALA A 163 17.48 4.99 -15.74
CA ALA A 163 18.10 6.31 -15.85
C ALA A 163 17.32 7.30 -16.73
N GLU A 164 16.51 6.79 -17.66
CA GLU A 164 15.68 7.59 -18.56
C GLU A 164 14.37 8.08 -17.91
N GLN A 165 14.13 7.73 -16.63
CA GLN A 165 12.95 8.14 -15.86
C GLN A 165 11.63 7.75 -16.56
N THR A 166 11.62 6.61 -17.26
CA THR A 166 10.41 6.11 -17.92
C THR A 166 9.35 5.70 -16.89
N THR A 167 8.08 5.85 -17.26
CA THR A 167 6.93 5.61 -16.38
C THR A 167 5.96 4.59 -16.97
N TYR A 168 5.23 3.90 -16.10
CA TYR A 168 4.09 3.08 -16.48
C TYR A 168 2.79 3.55 -15.81
N ARG A 169 1.67 3.18 -16.44
CA ARG A 169 0.33 3.53 -15.94
C ARG A 169 0.04 2.80 -14.64
N TYR A 170 -0.33 3.54 -13.59
CA TYR A 170 -0.67 3.00 -12.28
C TYR A 170 -2.04 3.53 -11.83
N TRP A 171 -3.03 2.62 -11.81
CA TRP A 171 -4.42 2.96 -11.51
C TRP A 171 -4.71 2.83 -10.01
N GLY A 172 -4.51 3.92 -9.28
CA GLY A 172 -4.90 4.08 -7.88
C GLY A 172 -5.63 5.40 -7.68
N ILE A 173 -6.45 5.49 -6.63
CA ILE A 173 -7.19 6.73 -6.34
C ILE A 173 -6.22 7.87 -6.01
N PHE A 174 -5.17 7.59 -5.22
CA PHE A 174 -4.17 8.58 -4.85
C PHE A 174 -3.31 9.00 -6.05
N SER A 175 -2.91 8.06 -6.91
CA SER A 175 -2.11 8.38 -8.10
C SER A 175 -2.90 9.20 -9.12
N LEU A 176 -4.17 8.87 -9.32
CA LEU A 176 -5.03 9.61 -10.25
C LEU A 176 -5.15 11.10 -9.87
N PHE A 177 -5.32 11.40 -8.58
CA PHE A 177 -5.46 12.79 -8.11
C PHE A 177 -4.14 13.53 -7.93
N TYR A 178 -3.03 12.80 -7.72
CA TYR A 178 -1.75 13.42 -7.47
C TYR A 178 -0.96 13.70 -8.76
N ASN A 179 -0.73 12.67 -9.59
CA ASN A 179 0.13 12.77 -10.78
C ASN A 179 -0.56 12.29 -12.07
N GLY A 180 -1.88 12.08 -12.06
CA GLY A 180 -2.62 11.57 -13.21
C GLY A 180 -2.46 10.07 -13.44
N GLY A 181 -1.88 9.34 -12.48
CA GLY A 181 -1.91 7.88 -12.42
C GLY A 181 -0.69 7.19 -13.02
N PHE A 182 0.51 7.46 -12.52
CA PHE A 182 1.72 6.74 -12.96
C PHE A 182 2.70 6.46 -11.83
N LEU A 183 3.64 5.55 -12.09
CA LEU A 183 4.85 5.29 -11.31
C LEU A 183 6.05 5.22 -12.24
N TYR A 184 7.25 5.47 -11.72
CA TYR A 184 8.51 5.26 -12.45
C TYR A 184 8.83 3.77 -12.50
N HIS A 185 9.31 3.28 -13.65
CA HIS A 185 9.91 1.95 -13.72
C HIS A 185 11.07 1.87 -12.72
N ASN A 186 11.17 0.77 -12.00
CA ASN A 186 12.20 0.51 -10.99
C ASN A 186 12.29 1.59 -9.87
N GLY A 187 11.25 2.41 -9.69
CA GLY A 187 11.22 3.48 -8.69
C GLY A 187 10.36 3.16 -7.47
N GLY A 188 10.01 1.89 -7.23
CA GLY A 188 9.07 1.49 -6.18
C GLY A 188 7.67 2.11 -6.35
N ASN A 189 6.93 2.21 -5.24
CA ASN A 189 5.58 2.78 -5.18
C ASN A 189 5.54 4.07 -4.33
N ILE A 190 5.47 5.22 -5.01
CA ILE A 190 5.34 6.56 -4.41
C ILE A 190 4.19 6.68 -3.41
N PHE A 191 3.12 5.90 -3.61
CA PHE A 191 1.88 5.99 -2.83
C PHE A 191 1.82 4.96 -1.70
N TYR A 192 2.91 4.23 -1.42
CA TYR A 192 2.92 3.07 -0.54
C TYR A 192 2.37 3.37 0.85
N ALA A 193 2.92 4.37 1.55
CA ALA A 193 2.45 4.74 2.88
C ALA A 193 0.94 5.09 2.90
N LYS A 194 0.46 5.86 1.92
CA LYS A 194 -0.98 6.18 1.80
C LYS A 194 -1.84 4.96 1.53
N ASN A 195 -1.39 4.05 0.68
CA ASN A 195 -2.11 2.82 0.38
C ASN A 195 -2.21 1.93 1.62
N VAL A 196 -1.10 1.77 2.36
CA VAL A 196 -1.07 0.98 3.61
C VAL A 196 -2.00 1.60 4.65
N GLN A 197 -1.95 2.90 4.89
CA GLN A 197 -2.86 3.59 5.82
C GLN A 197 -4.33 3.40 5.43
N TRP A 198 -4.65 3.52 4.13
CA TRP A 198 -6.01 3.29 3.65
C TRP A 198 -6.46 1.84 3.86
N ASN A 199 -5.56 0.89 3.67
CA ASN A 199 -5.82 -0.52 3.92
C ASN A 199 -5.96 -0.84 5.41
N GLN A 200 -5.17 -0.19 6.27
CA GLN A 200 -5.27 -0.27 7.72
C GLN A 200 -6.62 0.26 8.20
N TRP A 201 -7.06 1.41 7.70
CA TRP A 201 -8.38 1.95 8.00
C TRP A 201 -9.50 0.97 7.62
N LYS A 202 -9.44 0.37 6.43
CA LYS A 202 -10.42 -0.66 6.02
C LYS A 202 -10.40 -1.87 6.96
N TYR A 203 -9.22 -2.40 7.24
CA TYR A 203 -9.04 -3.54 8.14
C TYR A 203 -9.65 -3.26 9.53
N GLN A 204 -9.33 -2.12 10.13
CA GLN A 204 -9.85 -1.75 11.45
C GLN A 204 -11.35 -1.49 11.45
N THR A 205 -11.86 -0.71 10.49
CA THR A 205 -13.27 -0.31 10.48
C THR A 205 -14.23 -1.44 10.11
N THR A 206 -13.72 -2.50 9.47
CA THR A 206 -14.53 -3.67 9.07
C THR A 206 -14.24 -4.93 9.88
N ASN A 207 -13.43 -4.84 10.93
CA ASN A 207 -13.04 -5.98 11.75
C ASN A 207 -14.24 -6.75 12.33
N PHE A 208 -15.37 -6.07 12.57
CA PHE A 208 -16.61 -6.72 13.05
C PHE A 208 -17.25 -7.69 12.05
N LEU A 209 -16.77 -7.75 10.80
CA LEU A 209 -17.25 -8.66 9.76
C LEU A 209 -16.52 -10.02 9.74
N PHE A 210 -15.46 -10.18 10.55
CA PHE A 210 -14.56 -11.33 10.53
C PHE A 210 -14.36 -11.89 11.95
#